data_AF-A0A4W5M108-F1
#
_entry.id   AF-A0A4W5M108-F1
#
_cell.length_a   1.000
_cell.length_b   1.000
_cell.length_c   1.000
_cell.angle_alpha   90.00
_cell.angle_beta   90.00
_cell.angle_gamma   90.00
#
_symmetry.space_group_name_H-M   'P 1'
#
loop_
_entity.id
_entity.type
_entity.pdbx_description
1 polymer ?
#
loop_
_entity_poly.entity_id
_entity_poly.type
_entity_poly.pdbx_seq_one_letter_code
_entity_poly.pdbx_strand_id
1 'polypeptide(L)'
;MFKKKPSKNSVTISQTKKAPSSELSALIEKLQKNADKVEKLILETEQNLNKDVSKINEGKQPLYQDDTNKRILSSLELLQGLDEDAVDAKRLQHPQAEMIEQDMKQLRVRLRKLREDHDRIYHLTRSEGLPSVNWGKIIEEKQGNLNNKGFGQDLPTIENEVEEHNIFHSEVEALAPHISASDDKVGLTTSVETN
;
A
#
# COMPACT_ATOMS: atom_id res chain seq x y z
N MET A 1 9.16 84.01 24.65
CA MET A 1 9.42 83.32 23.36
C MET A 1 10.10 81.99 23.66
N PHE A 2 9.46 80.90 23.25
CA PHE A 2 9.85 79.52 23.53
C PHE A 2 10.98 79.06 22.59
N LYS A 3 11.98 78.30 23.09
CA LYS A 3 12.47 77.05 22.44
C LYS A 3 13.12 76.12 23.48
N LYS A 4 12.34 75.16 23.98
CA LYS A 4 12.84 73.86 24.49
C LYS A 4 13.28 73.03 23.28
N LYS A 5 14.43 72.36 23.37
CA LYS A 5 14.71 71.15 22.58
C LYS A 5 15.11 70.04 23.55
N PRO A 6 14.41 68.89 23.50
CA PRO A 6 15.06 67.64 23.83
C PRO A 6 14.94 66.62 22.69
N SER A 7 16.06 65.94 22.44
CA SER A 7 16.21 64.49 22.34
C SER A 7 15.32 63.71 21.34
N LYS A 8 15.95 62.96 20.43
CA LYS A 8 16.16 61.49 20.56
C LYS A 8 16.62 60.87 19.24
N ASN A 9 17.58 59.98 19.39
CA ASN A 9 18.13 59.01 18.44
C ASN A 9 17.15 58.58 17.33
N SER A 10 17.57 58.80 16.09
CA SER A 10 17.00 58.14 14.92
C SER A 10 17.42 56.67 14.95
N VAL A 11 16.47 55.80 15.28
CA VAL A 11 16.58 54.35 15.05
C VAL A 11 16.49 54.15 13.53
N THR A 12 17.60 53.75 12.92
CA THR A 12 17.61 53.25 11.54
C THR A 12 16.81 51.94 11.52
N ILE A 13 15.57 52.02 11.06
CA ILE A 13 14.74 50.86 10.75
C ILE A 13 15.43 50.12 9.61
N SER A 14 16.09 49.01 9.93
CA SER A 14 16.61 48.07 8.94
C SER A 14 15.42 47.57 8.12
N GLN A 15 15.32 48.03 6.87
CA GLN A 15 14.35 47.54 5.90
C GLN A 15 14.55 46.03 5.76
N THR A 16 13.63 45.26 6.33
CA THR A 16 13.46 43.84 6.04
C THR A 16 13.18 43.72 4.54
N LYS A 17 14.15 43.21 3.79
CA LYS A 17 14.04 42.93 2.36
C LYS A 17 12.92 41.89 2.17
N LYS A 18 11.70 42.34 1.87
CA LYS A 18 10.65 41.48 1.32
C LYS A 18 11.18 40.94 0.00
N ALA A 19 11.15 39.62 -0.20
CA ALA A 19 11.51 39.03 -1.47
C ALA A 19 10.64 39.60 -2.60
N PRO A 20 11.17 39.74 -3.83
CA PRO A 20 10.39 40.21 -4.94
C PRO A 20 9.19 39.29 -5.15
N SER A 21 7.99 39.86 -5.25
CA SER A 21 6.71 39.14 -5.35
C SER A 21 6.71 38.04 -6.42
N SER A 22 7.53 38.17 -7.48
CA SER A 22 7.66 37.19 -8.55
C SER A 22 8.36 35.88 -8.14
N GLU A 23 9.36 35.96 -7.25
CA GLU A 23 10.11 34.78 -6.78
C GLU A 23 9.22 33.91 -5.88
N LEU A 24 8.45 34.56 -5.00
CA LEU A 24 7.48 33.86 -4.14
C LEU A 24 6.37 33.21 -4.96
N SER A 25 5.83 33.89 -5.97
CA SER A 25 4.81 33.29 -6.85
C SER A 25 5.34 32.07 -7.62
N ALA A 26 6.55 32.14 -8.16
CA ALA A 26 7.17 31.01 -8.87
C ALA A 26 7.41 29.80 -7.94
N LEU A 27 7.84 30.06 -6.70
CA LEU A 27 8.02 29.02 -5.68
C LEU A 27 6.70 28.31 -5.36
N ILE A 28 5.61 29.06 -5.22
CA ILE A 28 4.29 28.50 -4.91
C ILE A 28 3.74 27.67 -6.07
N GLU A 29 3.87 28.15 -7.31
CA GLU A 29 3.47 27.37 -8.49
C GLU A 29 4.24 26.05 -8.57
N LYS A 30 5.55 26.08 -8.28
CA LYS A 30 6.40 24.88 -8.24
C LYS A 30 5.96 23.91 -7.14
N LEU A 31 5.72 24.41 -5.91
CA LEU A 31 5.23 23.61 -4.78
C LEU A 31 3.92 22.90 -5.11
N GLN A 32 2.93 23.64 -5.60
CA GLN A 32 1.62 23.11 -5.94
C GLN A 32 1.72 22.04 -7.03
N LYS A 33 2.41 22.35 -8.13
CA LYS A 33 2.58 21.43 -9.26
C LYS A 33 3.27 20.12 -8.86
N ASN A 34 4.31 20.20 -8.04
CA ASN A 34 5.03 19.02 -7.59
C ASN A 34 4.21 18.23 -6.57
N ALA A 35 3.49 18.89 -5.67
CA ALA A 35 2.60 18.23 -4.71
C ALA A 35 1.47 17.49 -5.42
N ASP A 36 0.82 18.12 -6.40
CA ASP A 36 -0.23 17.48 -7.22
C ASP A 36 0.31 16.25 -7.96
N LYS A 37 1.54 16.33 -8.46
CA LYS A 37 2.19 15.20 -9.13
C LYS A 37 2.45 14.05 -8.16
N VAL A 38 2.94 14.33 -6.95
CA VAL A 38 3.15 13.32 -5.91
C VAL A 38 1.82 12.70 -5.50
N GLU A 39 0.77 13.50 -5.29
CA GLU A 39 -0.56 13.02 -4.92
C GLU A 39 -1.14 12.08 -6.00
N LYS A 40 -1.03 12.47 -7.27
CA LYS A 40 -1.44 11.61 -8.38
C LYS A 40 -0.69 10.27 -8.39
N LEU A 41 0.62 10.30 -8.20
CA LEU A 41 1.43 9.08 -8.14
C LEU A 41 1.05 8.20 -6.95
N ILE A 42 0.76 8.79 -5.79
CA ILE A 42 0.26 8.07 -4.60
C ILE A 42 -1.05 7.36 -4.93
N LEU A 43 -2.05 8.07 -5.45
CA LEU A 43 -3.36 7.50 -5.78
C LEU A 43 -3.27 6.37 -6.82
N GLU A 44 -2.47 6.56 -7.87
CA GLU A 44 -2.25 5.53 -8.89
C GLU A 44 -1.55 4.28 -8.30
N THR A 45 -0.59 4.49 -7.38
CA THR A 45 0.09 3.39 -6.67
C THR A 45 -0.88 2.65 -5.76
N GLU A 46 -1.68 3.35 -4.96
CA GLU A 46 -2.72 2.77 -4.10
C GLU A 46 -3.68 1.90 -4.91
N GLN A 47 -4.16 2.41 -6.05
CA GLN A 47 -5.07 1.67 -6.93
C GLN A 47 -4.43 0.41 -7.50
N ASN A 48 -3.17 0.49 -7.94
CA ASN A 48 -2.47 -0.66 -8.53
C ASN A 48 -2.10 -1.72 -7.49
N LEU A 49 -1.68 -1.31 -6.29
CA LEU A 49 -1.48 -2.23 -5.17
C LEU A 49 -2.78 -2.97 -4.83
N ASN A 50 -3.91 -2.27 -4.73
CA ASN A 50 -5.21 -2.89 -4.45
C ASN A 50 -5.61 -3.91 -5.51
N LYS A 51 -5.39 -3.62 -6.81
CA LYS A 51 -5.64 -4.58 -7.90
C LYS A 51 -4.76 -5.83 -7.77
N ASP A 52 -3.49 -5.65 -7.42
CA ASP A 52 -2.57 -6.77 -7.25
C ASP A 52 -2.92 -7.60 -6.01
N VAL A 53 -3.36 -6.98 -4.91
CA VAL A 53 -3.90 -7.71 -3.75
C VAL A 53 -5.09 -8.58 -4.17
N SER A 54 -6.05 -8.05 -4.93
CA SER A 54 -7.18 -8.85 -5.42
C SER A 54 -6.71 -10.03 -6.28
N LYS A 55 -5.77 -9.81 -7.20
CA LYS A 55 -5.21 -10.89 -8.04
C LYS A 55 -4.50 -11.96 -7.21
N ILE A 56 -3.68 -11.54 -6.26
CA ILE A 56 -2.95 -12.45 -5.36
C ILE A 56 -3.93 -13.29 -4.53
N ASN A 57 -5.03 -12.69 -4.04
CA ASN A 57 -6.07 -13.40 -3.30
C ASN A 57 -6.85 -14.39 -4.17
N GLU A 58 -6.95 -14.14 -5.48
CA GLU A 58 -7.49 -15.10 -6.46
C GLU A 58 -6.47 -16.17 -6.90
N GLY A 59 -5.24 -16.17 -6.34
CA GLY A 59 -4.17 -17.07 -6.75
C GLY A 59 -3.52 -16.74 -8.10
N LYS A 60 -3.73 -15.52 -8.61
CA LYS A 60 -3.13 -15.04 -9.87
C LYS A 60 -1.86 -14.23 -9.60
N GLN A 61 -0.99 -14.13 -10.60
CA GLN A 61 0.20 -13.29 -10.51
C GLN A 61 -0.15 -11.79 -10.47
N PRO A 62 0.59 -10.98 -9.69
CA PRO A 62 0.47 -9.53 -9.71
C PRO A 62 0.96 -8.94 -11.04
N LEU A 63 0.45 -7.76 -11.41
CA LEU A 63 0.77 -7.09 -12.67
C LEU A 63 1.59 -5.81 -12.49
N TYR A 64 1.54 -5.18 -11.32
CA TYR A 64 2.00 -3.81 -11.13
C TYR A 64 3.15 -3.67 -10.15
N GLN A 65 3.81 -4.77 -9.74
CA GLN A 65 4.92 -4.74 -8.77
C GLN A 65 6.03 -3.75 -9.15
N ASP A 66 6.53 -3.82 -10.39
CA ASP A 66 7.60 -2.94 -10.87
C ASP A 66 7.13 -1.50 -11.07
N ASP A 67 5.92 -1.31 -11.59
CA ASP A 67 5.32 0.01 -11.84
C ASP A 67 5.08 0.75 -10.52
N THR A 68 4.52 0.08 -9.53
CA THR A 68 4.30 0.64 -8.18
C THR A 68 5.62 0.97 -7.50
N ASN A 69 6.64 0.12 -7.60
CA ASN A 69 7.98 0.44 -7.07
C ASN A 69 8.58 1.70 -7.72
N LYS A 70 8.54 1.78 -9.06
CA LYS A 70 9.04 2.95 -9.81
C LYS A 70 8.31 4.24 -9.42
N ARG A 71 6.99 4.16 -9.23
CA ARG A 71 6.17 5.31 -8.80
C ARG A 71 6.49 5.75 -7.39
N ILE A 72 6.65 4.82 -6.45
CA ILE A 72 7.07 5.13 -5.08
C ILE A 72 8.42 5.85 -5.08
N LEU A 73 9.42 5.33 -5.83
CA LEU A 73 10.73 5.96 -5.95
C LEU A 73 10.64 7.37 -6.57
N SER A 74 9.86 7.52 -7.65
CA SER A 74 9.65 8.81 -8.30
C SER A 74 8.98 9.84 -7.38
N SER A 75 8.02 9.39 -6.57
CA SER A 75 7.36 10.25 -5.58
C SER A 75 8.31 10.67 -4.46
N LEU A 76 9.20 9.79 -4.01
CA LEU A 76 10.22 10.11 -3.00
C LEU A 76 11.23 11.14 -3.51
N GLU A 77 11.64 11.04 -4.77
CA GLU A 77 12.52 12.02 -5.41
C GLU A 77 11.84 13.41 -5.51
N LEU A 78 10.59 13.45 -5.94
CA LEU A 78 9.81 14.70 -5.98
C LEU A 78 9.61 15.31 -4.59
N LEU A 79 9.41 14.46 -3.57
CA LEU A 79 9.23 14.90 -2.20
C LEU A 79 10.48 15.58 -1.64
N GLN A 80 11.68 15.13 -2.03
CA GLN A 80 12.93 15.80 -1.64
C GLN A 80 12.97 17.23 -2.17
N GLY A 81 12.59 17.46 -3.43
CA GLY A 81 12.51 18.82 -3.99
C GLY A 81 11.43 19.68 -3.33
N LEU A 82 10.28 19.08 -3.00
CA LEU A 82 9.21 19.76 -2.26
C LEU A 82 9.64 20.20 -0.85
N ASP A 83 10.51 19.43 -0.20
CA ASP A 83 11.03 19.78 1.12
C ASP A 83 11.93 21.01 1.09
N GLU A 84 12.79 21.12 0.09
CA GLU A 84 13.60 22.30 -0.16
C GLU A 84 12.72 23.51 -0.43
N ASP A 85 11.72 23.36 -1.28
CA ASP A 85 10.78 24.43 -1.63
C ASP A 85 9.93 24.88 -0.41
N ALA A 86 9.55 23.94 0.48
CA ALA A 86 8.81 24.25 1.72
C ALA A 86 9.68 25.01 2.74
N VAL A 87 10.96 24.65 2.87
CA VAL A 87 11.92 25.40 3.69
C VAL A 87 12.08 26.82 3.14
N ASP A 88 12.16 26.97 1.82
CA ASP A 88 12.23 28.29 1.19
C ASP A 88 10.95 29.11 1.40
N ALA A 89 9.76 28.50 1.32
CA ALA A 89 8.51 29.20 1.61
C ALA A 89 8.49 29.77 3.04
N LYS A 90 9.03 29.03 4.00
CA LYS A 90 9.19 29.48 5.39
C LYS A 90 10.23 30.60 5.52
N ARG A 91 11.39 30.45 4.87
CA ARG A 91 12.47 31.45 4.83
C ARG A 91 12.00 32.78 4.25
N LEU A 92 11.13 32.72 3.24
CA LEU A 92 10.51 33.87 2.58
C LEU A 92 9.29 34.42 3.32
N GLN A 93 8.98 33.90 4.52
CA GLN A 93 7.85 34.33 5.35
C GLN A 93 6.49 34.21 4.63
N HIS A 94 6.31 33.14 3.85
CA HIS A 94 5.03 32.87 3.21
C HIS A 94 3.93 32.71 4.28
N PRO A 95 2.76 33.36 4.12
CA PRO A 95 1.70 33.35 5.13
C PRO A 95 1.14 31.95 5.43
N GLN A 96 1.31 30.99 4.51
CA GLN A 96 0.86 29.61 4.66
C GLN A 96 2.01 28.60 4.86
N ALA A 97 3.21 29.07 5.23
CA ALA A 97 4.39 28.20 5.36
C ALA A 97 4.17 27.03 6.34
N GLU A 98 3.44 27.25 7.44
CA GLU A 98 3.13 26.19 8.41
C GLU A 98 2.20 25.11 7.83
N MET A 99 1.20 25.51 7.04
CA MET A 99 0.32 24.57 6.33
C MET A 99 1.11 23.74 5.33
N ILE A 100 1.97 24.38 4.53
CA ILE A 100 2.84 23.69 3.57
C ILE A 100 3.73 22.66 4.28
N GLU A 101 4.33 23.03 5.41
CA GLU A 101 5.14 22.11 6.21
C GLU A 101 4.32 20.90 6.71
N GLN A 102 3.06 21.11 7.09
CA GLN A 102 2.16 20.05 7.51
C GLN A 102 1.77 19.14 6.33
N ASP A 103 1.49 19.69 5.16
CA ASP A 103 1.18 18.92 3.95
C ASP A 103 2.37 18.02 3.56
N MET A 104 3.60 18.53 3.68
CA MET A 104 4.81 17.74 3.42
C MET A 104 4.99 16.58 4.41
N LYS A 105 4.56 16.75 5.67
CA LYS A 105 4.53 15.65 6.65
C LYS A 105 3.49 14.60 6.27
N GLN A 106 2.31 15.02 5.83
CA GLN A 106 1.25 14.09 5.41
C GLN A 106 1.67 13.26 4.19
N LEU A 107 2.27 13.89 3.16
CA LEU A 107 2.79 13.19 1.99
C LEU A 107 3.85 12.14 2.36
N ARG A 108 4.77 12.48 3.28
CA ARG A 108 5.77 11.52 3.80
C ARG A 108 5.14 10.31 4.47
N VAL A 109 4.14 10.54 5.31
CA VAL A 109 3.44 9.45 6.02
C VAL A 109 2.77 8.52 5.02
N ARG A 110 2.09 9.07 4.02
CA ARG A 110 1.44 8.27 2.97
C ARG A 110 2.45 7.49 2.13
N LEU A 111 3.56 8.11 1.72
CA LEU A 111 4.60 7.42 0.94
C LEU A 111 5.30 6.32 1.73
N ARG A 112 5.54 6.54 3.02
CA ARG A 112 6.06 5.49 3.91
C ARG A 112 5.10 4.31 3.96
N LYS A 113 3.81 4.57 4.15
CA LYS A 113 2.78 3.53 4.13
C LYS A 113 2.76 2.77 2.81
N LEU A 114 2.86 3.46 1.66
CA LEU A 114 2.92 2.78 0.36
C LEU A 114 4.13 1.86 0.22
N ARG A 115 5.29 2.29 0.73
CA ARG A 115 6.50 1.46 0.73
C ARG A 115 6.32 0.22 1.62
N GLU A 116 5.76 0.41 2.82
CA GLU A 116 5.43 -0.68 3.74
C GLU A 116 4.38 -1.64 3.13
N ASP A 117 3.36 -1.10 2.46
CA ASP A 117 2.34 -1.88 1.75
C ASP A 117 2.96 -2.68 0.59
N HIS A 118 3.82 -2.05 -0.22
CA HIS A 118 4.55 -2.71 -1.31
C HIS A 118 5.42 -3.86 -0.79
N ASP A 119 6.25 -3.59 0.22
CA ASP A 119 7.09 -4.61 0.85
C ASP A 119 6.25 -5.75 1.44
N ARG A 120 5.13 -5.44 2.10
CA ARG A 120 4.21 -6.44 2.64
C ARG A 120 3.59 -7.30 1.53
N ILE A 121 3.17 -6.69 0.42
CA ILE A 121 2.45 -7.39 -0.65
C ILE A 121 3.39 -8.32 -1.43
N TYR A 122 4.64 -7.91 -1.67
CA TYR A 122 5.53 -8.62 -2.59
C TYR A 122 6.74 -9.30 -1.94
N HIS A 123 7.17 -8.87 -0.74
CA HIS A 123 8.41 -9.34 -0.11
C HIS A 123 8.21 -10.10 1.21
N LEU A 124 7.02 -10.07 1.82
CA LEU A 124 6.70 -11.08 2.84
C LEU A 124 6.77 -12.43 2.14
N THR A 125 7.79 -13.21 2.52
CA THR A 125 7.93 -14.61 2.11
C THR A 125 6.60 -15.26 2.43
N ARG A 126 5.75 -15.43 1.42
CA ARG A 126 4.61 -16.32 1.55
C ARG A 126 5.28 -17.68 1.74
N SER A 127 5.42 -18.11 2.98
CA SER A 127 5.98 -19.40 3.38
C SER A 127 5.26 -20.57 2.73
N GLU A 128 4.17 -20.29 2.00
CA GLU A 128 3.32 -21.23 1.32
C GLU A 128 3.03 -20.66 -0.08
N GLY A 129 4.00 -20.77 -0.98
CA GLY A 129 3.78 -20.67 -2.43
C GLY A 129 2.88 -21.78 -2.97
N LEU A 130 1.88 -22.20 -2.20
CA LEU A 130 0.79 -23.01 -2.68
C LEU A 130 -0.22 -22.03 -3.30
N PRO A 131 -0.71 -22.29 -4.51
CA PRO A 131 -1.88 -21.58 -5.01
C PRO A 131 -2.95 -21.61 -3.91
N SER A 132 -3.56 -20.46 -3.63
CA SER A 132 -4.77 -20.37 -2.81
C SER A 132 -5.89 -21.04 -3.60
N VAL A 133 -5.87 -22.37 -3.64
CA VAL A 133 -6.93 -23.19 -4.21
C VAL A 133 -8.17 -22.88 -3.37
N ASN A 134 -9.18 -22.29 -4.01
CA ASN A 134 -10.47 -22.05 -3.35
C ASN A 134 -11.19 -23.40 -3.20
N TRP A 135 -10.78 -24.17 -2.19
CA TRP A 135 -11.31 -25.48 -1.88
C TRP A 135 -12.83 -25.42 -1.65
N GLY A 136 -13.35 -24.35 -1.06
CA GLY A 136 -14.79 -24.14 -0.91
C GLY A 136 -15.53 -24.16 -2.25
N LYS A 137 -15.07 -23.39 -3.24
CA LYS A 137 -15.66 -23.38 -4.58
C LYS A 137 -15.52 -24.72 -5.29
N ILE A 138 -14.36 -25.37 -5.19
CA ILE A 138 -14.15 -26.70 -5.81
C ILE A 138 -15.07 -27.74 -5.18
N ILE A 139 -15.21 -27.73 -3.85
CA ILE A 139 -16.09 -28.63 -3.11
C ILE A 139 -17.55 -28.37 -3.51
N GLU A 140 -18.01 -27.12 -3.57
CA GLU A 140 -19.36 -26.78 -4.01
C GLU A 140 -19.66 -27.24 -5.44
N GLU A 141 -18.74 -27.01 -6.38
CA GLU A 141 -18.90 -27.43 -7.78
C GLU A 141 -18.94 -28.96 -7.90
N LYS A 142 -18.03 -29.65 -7.21
CA LYS A 142 -17.98 -31.12 -7.20
C LYS A 142 -19.18 -31.72 -6.49
N GLN A 143 -19.63 -31.16 -5.37
CA GLN A 143 -20.85 -31.59 -4.66
C GLN A 143 -22.10 -31.36 -5.50
N GLY A 144 -22.18 -30.24 -6.22
CA GLY A 144 -23.25 -29.97 -7.18
C GLY A 144 -23.28 -30.99 -8.32
N ASN A 145 -22.12 -31.36 -8.85
CA ASN A 145 -22.01 -32.40 -9.87
C ASN A 145 -22.43 -33.77 -9.34
N LEU A 146 -22.01 -34.15 -8.13
CA LEU A 146 -22.44 -35.41 -7.49
C LEU A 146 -23.94 -35.47 -7.27
N ASN A 147 -24.55 -34.40 -6.74
CA ASN A 147 -25.99 -34.35 -6.49
C ASN A 147 -26.82 -34.42 -7.79
N ASN A 148 -26.26 -33.99 -8.93
CA ASN A 148 -26.98 -33.92 -10.20
C ASN A 148 -26.72 -35.13 -11.14
N LYS A 149 -25.77 -36.02 -10.84
CA LYS A 149 -25.37 -37.13 -11.75
C LYS A 149 -26.37 -38.30 -11.77
N GLY A 150 -27.26 -38.41 -10.78
CA GLY A 150 -28.12 -39.60 -10.60
C GLY A 150 -27.30 -40.83 -10.20
N PHE A 151 -27.96 -41.99 -10.03
CA PHE A 151 -27.27 -43.27 -9.75
C PHE A 151 -27.39 -44.19 -10.96
N GLY A 152 -26.35 -44.98 -11.24
CA GLY A 152 -26.38 -46.03 -12.24
C GLY A 152 -27.54 -47.00 -12.03
N GLN A 153 -28.25 -47.34 -13.11
CA GLN A 153 -29.39 -48.27 -13.08
C GLN A 153 -29.00 -49.71 -13.45
N ASP A 154 -27.74 -49.95 -13.82
CA ASP A 154 -27.18 -51.25 -14.15
C ASP A 154 -25.84 -51.49 -13.46
N LEU A 155 -25.49 -52.77 -13.30
CA LEU A 155 -24.28 -53.23 -12.62
C LEU A 155 -22.98 -52.63 -13.20
N PRO A 156 -22.77 -52.61 -14.53
CA PRO A 156 -21.58 -51.99 -15.11
C PRO A 156 -21.43 -50.49 -14.76
N THR A 157 -22.54 -49.75 -14.74
CA THR A 157 -22.51 -48.31 -14.39
C THR A 157 -22.20 -48.11 -12.92
N ILE A 158 -22.77 -48.94 -12.04
CA ILE A 158 -22.48 -48.91 -10.60
C ILE A 158 -21.02 -49.29 -10.32
N GLU A 159 -20.46 -50.30 -11.00
CA GLU A 159 -19.06 -50.69 -10.86
C GLU A 159 -18.12 -49.55 -11.24
N ASN A 160 -18.41 -48.84 -12.34
CA ASN A 160 -17.64 -47.68 -12.77
C ASN A 160 -17.76 -46.49 -11.80
N GLU A 161 -18.96 -46.24 -11.24
CA GLU A 161 -19.16 -45.21 -10.20
C GLU A 161 -18.38 -45.51 -8.91
N VAL A 162 -18.33 -46.78 -8.51
CA VAL A 162 -17.54 -47.22 -7.34
C VAL A 162 -16.03 -47.05 -7.59
N GLU A 163 -15.56 -47.31 -8.81
CA GLU A 163 -14.16 -47.07 -9.19
C GLU A 163 -13.81 -45.57 -9.14
N GLU A 164 -14.64 -44.70 -9.72
CA GLU A 164 -14.48 -43.24 -9.63
C GLU A 164 -14.46 -42.75 -8.18
N HIS A 165 -15.35 -43.28 -7.33
CA HIS A 165 -15.40 -42.94 -5.91
C HIS A 165 -14.13 -43.37 -5.16
N ASN A 166 -13.60 -44.55 -5.44
CA ASN A 166 -12.38 -45.05 -4.80
C ASN A 166 -11.15 -44.21 -5.18
N ILE A 167 -11.06 -43.76 -6.42
CA ILE A 167 -10.00 -42.85 -6.87
C ILE A 167 -10.10 -41.53 -6.12
N PHE A 168 -11.30 -40.93 -6.07
CA PHE A 168 -11.51 -39.68 -5.33
C PHE A 168 -11.20 -39.83 -3.83
N HIS A 169 -11.62 -40.92 -3.21
CA HIS A 169 -11.31 -41.20 -1.81
C HIS A 169 -9.81 -41.27 -1.56
N SER A 170 -9.06 -41.94 -2.44
CA SER A 170 -7.60 -41.99 -2.36
C SER A 170 -6.94 -40.62 -2.54
N GLU A 171 -7.49 -39.76 -3.40
CA GLU A 171 -7.00 -38.37 -3.57
C GLU A 171 -7.26 -37.55 -2.29
N VAL A 172 -8.43 -37.69 -1.68
CA VAL A 172 -8.76 -37.02 -0.41
C VAL A 172 -7.86 -37.49 0.72
N GLU A 173 -7.63 -38.80 0.86
CA GLU A 173 -6.72 -39.36 1.87
C GLU A 173 -5.28 -38.89 1.67
N ALA A 174 -4.82 -38.77 0.42
CA ALA A 174 -3.49 -38.25 0.11
C ALA A 174 -3.35 -36.76 0.46
N LEU A 175 -4.43 -35.98 0.36
CA LEU A 175 -4.44 -34.55 0.66
C LEU A 175 -4.69 -34.24 2.16
N ALA A 176 -5.31 -35.15 2.91
CA ALA A 176 -5.64 -34.95 4.33
C ALA A 176 -4.45 -34.58 5.23
N PRO A 177 -3.24 -35.17 5.09
CA PRO A 177 -2.05 -34.77 5.85
C PRO A 177 -1.61 -33.34 5.57
N HIS A 178 -1.87 -32.83 4.36
CA HIS A 178 -1.47 -31.49 3.96
C HIS A 178 -2.43 -30.41 4.46
N ILE A 179 -3.69 -30.77 4.74
CA ILE A 179 -4.70 -29.87 5.32
C ILE A 179 -4.58 -29.82 6.85
N SER A 180 -4.24 -30.93 7.50
CA SER A 180 -4.04 -31.00 8.95
C SER A 180 -2.72 -30.35 9.40
N ALA A 181 -1.64 -30.49 8.61
CA ALA A 181 -0.36 -29.85 8.91
C ALA A 181 -0.38 -28.30 8.78
N SER A 182 -1.32 -27.73 8.02
CA SER A 182 -1.49 -26.26 7.94
C SER A 182 -2.15 -25.66 9.20
N ASP A 183 -2.89 -26.45 9.98
CA ASP A 183 -3.54 -25.98 11.22
C ASP A 183 -2.56 -25.99 12.41
N ASP A 184 -1.57 -26.88 12.42
CA ASP A 184 -0.59 -27.01 13.51
C ASP A 184 0.42 -25.86 13.60
N LYS A 185 0.55 -25.02 12.56
CA LYS A 185 1.43 -23.84 12.63
C LYS A 185 0.83 -22.65 13.38
N VAL A 186 -0.46 -22.69 13.73
CA VAL A 186 -1.11 -21.63 14.53
C VAL A 186 -0.89 -21.86 16.05
N GLY A 187 -0.43 -23.06 16.47
CA GLY A 187 -0.31 -23.44 17.88
C GLY A 187 1.03 -23.16 18.59
N LEU A 188 2.08 -22.69 17.90
CA LEU A 188 3.44 -22.61 18.48
C LEU A 188 3.88 -21.20 18.94
N THR A 189 2.97 -20.25 19.08
CA THR A 189 3.27 -18.94 19.70
C THR A 189 2.47 -18.71 20.98
N THR A 190 2.63 -19.56 21.99
CA THR A 190 2.32 -19.18 23.38
C THR A 190 2.99 -20.17 24.32
N SER A 191 4.23 -19.87 24.72
CA SER A 191 4.78 -20.12 26.07
C SER A 191 6.30 -19.97 26.02
N VAL A 192 6.77 -18.72 26.10
CA VAL A 192 8.08 -18.45 26.71
C VAL A 192 7.86 -17.27 27.64
N GLU A 193 7.71 -17.57 28.94
CA GLU A 193 8.31 -16.83 30.07
C GLU A 193 7.67 -17.32 31.38
N THR A 194 8.37 -18.19 32.09
CA THR A 194 8.42 -18.23 33.55
C THR A 194 9.61 -19.08 33.97
N ASN A 195 10.75 -18.42 34.16
CA ASN A 195 11.61 -18.57 35.34
C ASN A 195 12.66 -17.46 35.36
#